data_AF-A0A7X5QHW7-F1
#
_entry.id   AF-A0A7X5QHW7-F1
#
_cell.length_a   1.000
_cell.length_b   1.000
_cell.length_c   1.000
_cell.angle_alpha   90.00
_cell.angle_beta   90.00
_cell.angle_gamma   90.00
#
_symmetry.space_group_name_H-M   'P 1'
#
loop_
_entity.id
_entity.type
_entity.pdbx_description
1 polymer ?
#
loop_
_entity_poly.entity_id
_entity_poly.type
_entity_poly.pdbx_seq_one_letter_code
_entity_poly.pdbx_strand_id
1 'polypeptide(L)'
;MKKLSIVLWLGLIIDLIAIGGFFYYLQLQQTALDSLTYQDQEALKEFYPIAKLIVIAIAIQIVSVLLLFVHKKLALFLAMLSGCITLPLGCMYVIGFLMSYNNFRFAELQTFDSVNRKQLSPYLCFRQERFYITTVILGVAAVVQFSITASMGILLVVAAIASAFNGIRLTNRPVLGIYGDQLVITPSLFSKTYQVSSKQVTMKRKGKNTISFIIQTDSLKETVNIKLNLIKTTDDVGVEEIEKKLTKQGSL
;
A
#
# COMPACT_ATOMS: atom_id res chain seq x y z
N MET A 1 6.28 -13.19 12.88
CA MET A 1 5.15 -13.27 11.91
C MET A 1 4.01 -12.28 12.17
N LYS A 2 3.67 -11.88 13.41
CA LYS A 2 2.55 -10.95 13.72
C LYS A 2 2.58 -9.56 13.04
N LYS A 3 3.72 -9.15 12.46
CA LYS A 3 3.90 -7.83 11.79
C LYS A 3 3.65 -7.89 10.27
N LEU A 4 3.59 -9.08 9.67
CA LEU A 4 3.30 -9.24 8.25
C LEU A 4 1.79 -9.11 8.01
N SER A 5 1.41 -8.40 6.96
CA SER A 5 0.01 -8.24 6.56
C SER A 5 -0.53 -9.54 5.97
N ILE A 6 -1.78 -9.88 6.26
CA ILE A 6 -2.46 -11.00 5.59
C ILE A 6 -2.59 -10.78 4.08
N VAL A 7 -2.71 -9.50 3.67
CA VAL A 7 -2.77 -9.09 2.25
C VAL A 7 -1.48 -9.45 1.51
N LEU A 8 -0.32 -9.45 2.20
CA LEU A 8 0.96 -9.87 1.61
C LEU A 8 0.93 -11.34 1.22
N TRP A 9 0.49 -12.19 2.15
CA TRP A 9 0.40 -13.63 1.91
C TRP A 9 -0.63 -13.95 0.84
N LEU A 10 -1.78 -13.28 0.88
CA LEU A 10 -2.79 -13.40 -0.17
C LEU A 10 -2.23 -13.03 -1.54
N GLY A 11 -1.47 -11.95 -1.65
CA GLY A 11 -0.78 -11.56 -2.88
C GLY A 11 0.20 -12.63 -3.39
N LEU A 12 1.07 -13.15 -2.52
CA LEU A 12 2.00 -14.22 -2.89
C LEU A 12 1.29 -15.50 -3.34
N ILE A 13 0.20 -15.88 -2.66
CA ILE A 13 -0.58 -17.07 -3.02
C ILE A 13 -1.22 -16.88 -4.39
N ILE A 14 -1.79 -15.70 -4.68
CA ILE A 14 -2.35 -15.39 -6.00
C ILE A 14 -1.27 -15.51 -7.08
N ASP A 15 -0.10 -14.91 -6.87
CA ASP A 15 1.01 -14.94 -7.83
C ASP A 15 1.49 -16.39 -8.07
N LEU A 16 1.59 -17.20 -7.01
CA LEU A 16 1.98 -18.61 -7.09
C LEU A 16 0.96 -19.50 -7.80
N ILE A 17 -0.35 -19.30 -7.54
CA ILE A 17 -1.41 -20.04 -8.23
C ILE A 17 -1.45 -19.67 -9.71
N ALA A 18 -1.35 -18.38 -10.01
CA ALA A 18 -1.38 -17.89 -11.39
C ALA A 18 -0.21 -18.44 -12.21
N ILE A 19 1.02 -18.39 -11.67
CA ILE A 19 2.18 -18.93 -12.38
C ILE A 19 2.13 -20.46 -12.48
N GLY A 20 1.68 -21.16 -11.43
CA GLY A 20 1.50 -22.62 -11.46
C GLY A 20 0.48 -23.06 -12.52
N GLY A 21 -0.67 -22.38 -12.58
CA GLY A 21 -1.68 -22.61 -13.61
C GLY A 21 -1.17 -22.30 -15.02
N PHE A 22 -0.38 -21.22 -15.16
CA PHE A 22 0.22 -20.86 -16.44
C PHE A 22 1.25 -21.89 -16.92
N PHE A 23 2.13 -22.38 -16.04
CA PHE A 23 3.08 -23.44 -16.40
C PHE A 23 2.38 -24.76 -16.72
N TYR A 24 1.34 -25.12 -15.97
CA TYR A 24 0.53 -26.30 -16.27
C TYR A 24 -0.11 -26.19 -17.67
N TYR A 25 -0.66 -25.02 -18.00
CA TYR A 25 -1.19 -24.75 -19.34
C TYR A 25 -0.11 -24.86 -20.42
N LEU A 26 1.05 -24.23 -20.23
CA LEU A 26 2.17 -24.32 -21.17
C LEU A 26 2.64 -25.76 -21.38
N GLN A 27 2.73 -26.56 -20.30
CA GLN A 27 3.13 -27.96 -20.37
C GLN A 27 2.11 -28.80 -21.15
N LEU A 28 0.81 -28.57 -20.94
CA LEU A 28 -0.26 -29.24 -21.68
C LEU A 28 -0.14 -28.97 -23.18
N GLN A 29 0.06 -27.71 -23.56
CA GLN A 29 0.24 -27.32 -24.96
C GLN A 29 1.52 -27.89 -25.56
N GLN A 30 2.61 -27.96 -24.79
CA GLN A 30 3.87 -28.53 -25.26
C GLN A 30 3.79 -30.05 -25.52
N THR A 31 2.96 -30.79 -24.79
CA THR A 31 2.71 -32.22 -25.06
C THR A 31 1.83 -32.47 -26.28
N ALA A 32 1.12 -31.44 -26.76
CA ALA A 32 0.28 -31.49 -27.95
C ALA A 32 0.85 -30.65 -29.11
N LEU A 33 2.17 -30.39 -29.11
CA LEU A 33 2.82 -29.41 -29.99
C LEU A 33 2.55 -29.63 -31.48
N ASP A 34 2.53 -30.88 -31.94
CA ASP A 34 2.30 -31.24 -33.35
C ASP A 34 0.83 -31.06 -33.79
N SER A 35 -0.08 -30.86 -32.84
CA SER A 35 -1.50 -30.59 -33.10
C SER A 35 -1.85 -29.10 -33.08
N LEU A 36 -0.89 -28.25 -32.70
CA LEU A 36 -1.06 -26.80 -32.63
C LEU A 36 -0.81 -26.13 -33.98
N THR A 37 -1.59 -25.10 -34.27
CA THR A 37 -1.37 -24.22 -35.43
C THR A 37 -0.02 -23.52 -35.32
N TYR A 38 0.62 -23.22 -36.46
CA TYR A 38 1.93 -22.53 -36.50
C TYR A 38 1.95 -21.23 -35.67
N GLN A 39 0.85 -20.47 -35.73
CA GLN A 39 0.67 -19.25 -34.97
C GLN A 39 0.67 -19.48 -33.44
N ASP A 40 0.10 -20.59 -32.97
CA ASP A 40 0.10 -20.92 -31.55
C ASP A 40 1.48 -21.42 -31.08
N GLN A 41 2.22 -22.10 -31.96
CA GLN A 41 3.60 -22.50 -31.68
C GLN A 41 4.53 -21.27 -31.54
N GLU A 42 4.36 -20.24 -32.36
CA GLU A 42 5.08 -18.97 -32.22
C GLU A 42 4.70 -18.25 -30.92
N ALA A 43 3.39 -18.15 -30.62
CA ALA A 43 2.93 -17.54 -29.37
C ALA A 43 3.50 -18.25 -28.13
N LEU A 44 3.55 -19.59 -28.12
CA LEU A 44 4.16 -20.37 -27.03
C LEU A 44 5.65 -20.06 -26.84
N LYS A 45 6.40 -19.85 -27.93
CA LYS A 45 7.82 -19.46 -27.88
C LYS A 45 8.00 -18.06 -27.27
N GLU A 46 7.08 -17.14 -27.54
CA GLU A 46 7.10 -15.79 -26.96
C GLU A 46 6.69 -15.78 -25.47
N PHE A 47 5.76 -16.63 -25.07
CA PHE A 47 5.29 -16.70 -23.68
C PHE A 47 6.32 -17.31 -22.71
N TYR A 48 7.14 -18.25 -23.18
CA TYR A 48 8.12 -18.94 -22.35
C TYR A 48 9.16 -18.02 -21.66
N PRO A 49 9.83 -17.06 -22.35
CA PRO A 49 10.74 -16.12 -21.68
C PRO A 49 10.01 -15.19 -20.70
N ILE A 50 8.77 -14.79 -21.00
CA ILE A 50 7.94 -13.97 -20.11
C ILE A 50 7.63 -14.76 -18.82
N ALA A 51 7.27 -16.04 -18.95
CA ALA A 51 7.02 -16.93 -17.81
C ALA A 51 8.25 -17.03 -16.88
N LYS A 52 9.44 -17.21 -17.47
CA LYS A 52 10.71 -17.25 -16.70
C LYS A 52 10.95 -15.96 -15.93
N LEU A 53 10.71 -14.83 -16.57
CA LEU A 53 10.88 -13.50 -15.96
C LEU A 53 9.90 -13.32 -14.78
N ILE A 54 8.66 -13.79 -14.90
CA ILE A 54 7.68 -13.79 -13.81
C ILE A 54 8.13 -14.69 -12.65
N VAL A 55 8.67 -15.88 -12.92
CA VAL A 55 9.19 -16.77 -11.86
C VAL A 55 10.33 -16.11 -11.09
N ILE A 56 11.27 -15.49 -11.80
CA ILE A 56 12.37 -14.75 -11.18
C ILE A 56 11.82 -13.61 -10.32
N ALA A 57 10.82 -12.88 -10.81
CA ALA A 57 10.18 -11.83 -10.04
C ALA A 57 9.51 -12.37 -8.77
N ILE A 58 8.77 -13.48 -8.83
CA ILE A 58 8.15 -14.11 -7.64
C ILE A 58 9.23 -14.59 -6.66
N ALA A 59 10.35 -15.14 -7.13
CA ALA A 59 11.48 -15.48 -6.27
C ALA A 59 12.03 -14.23 -5.55
N ILE A 60 12.18 -13.11 -6.26
CA ILE A 60 12.58 -11.81 -5.68
C ILE A 60 11.52 -11.32 -4.67
N GLN A 61 10.23 -11.50 -4.93
CA GLN A 61 9.17 -11.17 -3.98
C GLN A 61 9.36 -11.93 -2.66
N ILE A 62 9.61 -13.25 -2.71
CA ILE A 62 9.86 -14.08 -1.51
C ILE A 62 11.12 -13.61 -0.78
N VAL A 63 12.22 -13.41 -1.51
CA VAL A 63 13.49 -12.93 -0.94
C VAL A 63 13.32 -11.58 -0.26
N SER A 64 12.55 -10.67 -0.85
CA SER A 64 12.32 -9.35 -0.25
C SER A 64 11.52 -9.43 1.06
N VAL A 65 10.65 -10.43 1.24
CA VAL A 65 9.96 -10.68 2.53
C VAL A 65 10.98 -11.09 3.59
N LEU A 66 11.95 -11.95 3.25
CA LEU A 66 13.03 -12.34 4.16
C LEU A 66 13.95 -11.17 4.48
N LEU A 67 14.28 -10.34 3.49
CA LEU A 67 15.10 -9.14 3.70
C LEU A 67 14.40 -8.07 4.53
N LEU A 68 13.07 -8.10 4.65
CA LEU A 68 12.33 -7.13 5.45
C LEU A 68 12.75 -7.14 6.93
N PHE A 69 13.24 -8.28 7.43
CA PHE A 69 13.71 -8.44 8.81
C PHE A 69 15.10 -7.84 9.06
N VAL A 70 15.91 -7.66 8.00
CA VAL A 70 17.32 -7.25 8.11
C VAL A 70 17.57 -5.90 7.43
N HIS A 71 17.19 -5.77 6.15
CA HIS A 71 17.46 -4.60 5.31
C HIS A 71 16.17 -4.02 4.72
N LYS A 72 15.36 -3.36 5.57
CA LYS A 72 14.03 -2.82 5.23
C LYS A 72 13.98 -2.02 3.93
N LYS A 73 14.96 -1.12 3.67
CA LYS A 73 14.98 -0.27 2.46
C LYS A 73 15.26 -1.07 1.18
N LEU A 74 16.20 -2.01 1.23
CA LEU A 74 16.51 -2.90 0.12
C LEU A 74 15.30 -3.82 -0.17
N ALA A 75 14.69 -4.34 0.88
CA ALA A 75 13.49 -5.16 0.80
C ALA A 75 12.36 -4.41 0.09
N LEU A 76 12.11 -3.14 0.45
CA LEU A 76 11.13 -2.29 -0.24
C LEU A 76 11.45 -2.10 -1.72
N PHE A 77 12.71 -1.82 -2.07
CA PHE A 77 13.11 -1.65 -3.46
C PHE A 77 12.85 -2.92 -4.28
N LEU A 78 13.29 -4.07 -3.79
CA LEU A 78 13.12 -5.36 -4.46
C LEU A 78 11.64 -5.73 -4.61
N ALA A 79 10.83 -5.54 -3.56
CA ALA A 79 9.40 -5.82 -3.60
C ALA A 79 8.64 -4.94 -4.61
N MET A 80 9.02 -3.65 -4.73
CA MET A 80 8.43 -2.76 -5.73
C MET A 80 8.84 -3.18 -7.15
N LEU A 81 10.12 -3.51 -7.36
CA LEU A 81 10.63 -3.94 -8.65
C LEU A 81 9.94 -5.22 -9.14
N SER A 82 9.92 -6.26 -8.30
CA SER A 82 9.29 -7.53 -8.65
C SER A 82 7.77 -7.45 -8.74
N GLY A 83 7.13 -6.64 -7.89
CA GLY A 83 5.71 -6.36 -7.96
C GLY A 83 5.28 -5.66 -9.25
N CYS A 84 6.09 -4.73 -9.77
CA CYS A 84 5.85 -4.09 -11.06
C CYS A 84 5.99 -5.05 -12.24
N ILE A 85 6.98 -5.94 -12.19
CA ILE A 85 7.21 -6.97 -13.22
C ILE A 85 6.03 -7.95 -13.31
N THR A 86 5.40 -8.25 -12.18
CA THR A 86 4.30 -9.22 -12.07
C THR A 86 2.93 -8.58 -12.24
N LEU A 87 2.85 -7.33 -12.73
CA LEU A 87 1.56 -6.69 -12.99
C LEU A 87 0.76 -7.46 -14.06
N PRO A 88 -0.58 -7.53 -13.93
CA PRO A 88 -1.38 -6.90 -12.87
C PRO A 88 -1.41 -7.66 -11.54
N LEU A 89 -1.00 -8.92 -11.49
CA LEU A 89 -1.14 -9.82 -10.33
C LEU A 89 -0.40 -9.31 -9.09
N GLY A 90 0.82 -8.80 -9.28
CA GLY A 90 1.70 -8.28 -8.23
C GLY A 90 1.14 -7.08 -7.45
N CYS A 91 0.03 -6.46 -7.87
CA CYS A 91 -0.60 -5.34 -7.15
C CYS A 91 -0.93 -5.70 -5.70
N MET A 92 -1.52 -6.87 -5.45
CA MET A 92 -1.92 -7.28 -4.11
C MET A 92 -0.70 -7.54 -3.22
N TYR A 93 0.33 -8.16 -3.79
CA TYR A 93 1.60 -8.35 -3.14
C TYR A 93 2.23 -7.01 -2.73
N VAL A 94 2.31 -6.02 -3.64
CA VAL A 94 2.87 -4.69 -3.36
C VAL A 94 2.13 -3.99 -2.24
N ILE A 95 0.79 -4.00 -2.26
CA ILE A 95 -0.04 -3.41 -1.20
C ILE A 95 0.25 -4.08 0.14
N GLY A 96 0.27 -5.41 0.18
CA GLY A 96 0.57 -6.18 1.38
C GLY A 96 1.99 -5.94 1.89
N PHE A 97 2.97 -5.79 0.99
CA PHE A 97 4.35 -5.47 1.31
C PHE A 97 4.48 -4.07 1.93
N LEU A 98 3.84 -3.06 1.35
CA LEU A 98 3.83 -1.71 1.92
C LEU A 98 3.19 -1.67 3.32
N MET A 99 2.13 -2.44 3.54
CA MET A 99 1.53 -2.58 4.88
C MET A 99 2.50 -3.23 5.87
N SER A 100 3.14 -4.31 5.46
CA SER A 100 4.12 -5.02 6.28
C SER A 100 5.33 -4.15 6.60
N TYR A 101 5.88 -3.47 5.60
CA TYR A 101 6.97 -2.52 5.74
C TYR A 101 6.67 -1.45 6.78
N ASN A 102 5.47 -0.83 6.73
CA ASN A 102 5.07 0.17 7.71
C ASN A 102 4.91 -0.42 9.12
N ASN A 103 4.39 -1.65 9.25
CA ASN A 103 4.33 -2.33 10.54
C ASN A 103 5.72 -2.57 11.15
N PHE A 104 6.75 -2.80 10.32
CA PHE A 104 8.14 -2.93 10.79
C PHE A 104 8.83 -1.59 11.02
N ARG A 105 8.45 -0.54 10.28
CA ARG A 105 8.99 0.81 10.43
C ARG A 105 8.52 1.46 11.73
N PHE A 106 7.25 1.29 12.07
CA PHE A 106 6.61 1.91 13.25
C PHE A 106 6.29 0.88 14.34
N ALA A 107 7.07 -0.20 14.42
CA ALA A 107 6.77 -1.35 15.28
C ALA A 107 6.76 -1.03 16.79
N GLU A 108 7.48 0.03 17.18
CA GLU A 108 7.66 0.46 18.56
C GLU A 108 6.58 1.45 19.02
N LEU A 109 5.78 1.97 18.08
CA LEU A 109 4.68 2.86 18.41
C LEU A 109 3.44 2.05 18.81
N GLN A 110 2.74 2.52 19.83
CA GLN A 110 1.48 1.93 20.25
C GLN A 110 0.41 2.16 19.19
N THR A 111 -0.36 1.13 18.83
CA THR A 111 -1.48 1.29 17.90
C THR A 111 -2.66 1.99 18.57
N PHE A 112 -3.31 2.89 17.82
CA PHE A 112 -4.57 3.52 18.25
C PHE A 112 -5.74 2.57 18.02
N ASP A 113 -6.55 2.38 19.06
CA ASP A 113 -7.80 1.66 18.93
C ASP A 113 -8.88 2.56 18.32
N SER A 114 -9.44 2.12 17.19
CA SER A 114 -10.51 2.82 16.50
C SER A 114 -11.76 3.03 17.36
N VAL A 115 -11.97 2.22 18.40
CA VAL A 115 -13.11 2.40 19.34
C VAL A 115 -13.04 3.76 20.04
N ASN A 116 -11.83 4.26 20.33
CA ASN A 116 -11.61 5.52 21.02
C ASN A 116 -11.68 6.74 20.10
N ARG A 117 -12.00 6.57 18.81
CA ARG A 117 -12.02 7.66 17.82
C ARG A 117 -12.91 8.83 18.23
N LYS A 118 -14.04 8.57 18.90
CA LYS A 118 -14.97 9.63 19.34
C LYS A 118 -14.36 10.59 20.37
N GLN A 119 -13.28 10.19 21.03
CA GLN A 119 -12.58 10.99 22.02
C GLN A 119 -11.49 11.89 21.40
N LEU A 120 -11.24 11.76 20.09
CA LEU A 120 -10.26 12.60 19.42
C LEU A 120 -10.82 14.02 19.24
N SER A 121 -10.06 15.02 19.69
CA SER A 121 -10.43 16.43 19.51
C SER A 121 -9.21 17.37 19.60
N PRO A 122 -8.85 18.07 18.51
CA PRO A 122 -9.37 17.97 17.13
C PRO A 122 -8.89 16.69 16.41
N TYR A 123 -9.54 16.32 15.29
CA TYR A 123 -9.06 15.25 14.41
C TYR A 123 -9.39 15.47 12.94
N LEU A 124 -8.51 14.93 12.09
CA LEU A 124 -8.53 15.05 10.64
C LEU A 124 -8.59 13.66 10.01
N CYS A 125 -9.43 13.48 9.00
CA CYS A 125 -9.61 12.19 8.32
C CYS A 125 -9.04 12.19 6.90
N PHE A 126 -8.78 10.98 6.38
CA PHE A 126 -8.37 10.82 4.99
C PHE A 126 -9.48 11.27 4.04
N ARG A 127 -9.09 11.92 2.94
CA ARG A 127 -9.96 12.22 1.80
C ARG A 127 -10.21 10.97 0.97
N GLN A 128 -10.99 10.07 1.55
CA GLN A 128 -11.31 8.77 0.99
C GLN A 128 -12.12 8.85 -0.32
N GLU A 129 -12.86 9.94 -0.54
CA GLU A 129 -13.76 10.11 -1.68
C GLU A 129 -13.01 9.98 -3.01
N ARG A 130 -11.73 10.38 -3.03
CA ARG A 130 -10.86 10.23 -4.22
C ARG A 130 -10.67 8.78 -4.63
N PHE A 131 -10.55 7.87 -3.66
CA PHE A 131 -10.37 6.44 -3.96
C PHE A 131 -11.63 5.84 -4.56
N TYR A 132 -12.81 6.20 -4.04
CA TYR A 132 -14.08 5.75 -4.60
C TYR A 132 -14.32 6.31 -6.01
N ILE A 133 -14.05 7.61 -6.24
CA ILE A 133 -14.13 8.20 -7.57
C ILE A 133 -13.18 7.49 -8.55
N THR A 134 -11.94 7.25 -8.12
CA THR A 134 -10.94 6.54 -8.94
C THR A 134 -11.39 5.11 -9.26
N THR A 135 -11.99 4.40 -8.31
CA THR A 135 -12.57 3.08 -8.55
C THR A 135 -13.65 3.10 -9.62
N VAL A 136 -14.58 4.07 -9.56
CA VAL A 136 -15.65 4.19 -10.55
C VAL A 136 -15.08 4.50 -11.94
N ILE A 137 -14.16 5.46 -12.04
CA ILE A 137 -13.54 5.85 -13.31
C ILE A 137 -12.79 4.66 -13.93
N LEU A 138 -11.97 3.96 -13.14
CA LEU A 138 -11.22 2.80 -13.62
C LEU A 138 -12.13 1.63 -13.98
N GLY A 139 -13.21 1.41 -13.24
CA GLY A 139 -14.21 0.39 -13.54
C GLY A 139 -14.92 0.63 -14.87
N VAL A 140 -15.38 1.86 -15.12
CA VAL A 140 -16.00 2.24 -16.40
C VAL A 140 -14.99 2.10 -17.54
N ALA A 141 -13.75 2.59 -17.34
CA ALA A 141 -12.69 2.45 -18.33
C ALA A 141 -12.36 0.98 -18.65
N ALA A 142 -12.42 0.09 -17.65
CA ALA A 142 -12.23 -1.34 -17.85
C ALA A 142 -13.34 -1.94 -18.74
N VAL A 143 -14.61 -1.62 -18.48
CA VAL A 143 -15.75 -2.10 -19.30
C VAL A 143 -15.62 -1.64 -20.75
N VAL A 144 -15.28 -0.37 -20.96
CA VAL A 144 -15.02 0.16 -22.31
C VAL A 144 -13.86 -0.58 -22.97
N GLN A 145 -12.76 -0.80 -22.24
CA GLN A 145 -11.61 -1.52 -22.80
C GLN A 145 -11.92 -2.96 -23.17
N PHE A 146 -12.67 -3.70 -22.34
CA PHE A 146 -13.09 -5.06 -22.69
C PHE A 146 -13.92 -5.14 -23.98
N SER A 147 -14.56 -4.04 -24.38
CA SER A 147 -15.30 -3.94 -25.64
C SER A 147 -14.39 -3.73 -26.86
N ILE A 148 -13.11 -3.39 -26.65
CA ILE A 148 -12.10 -3.13 -27.70
C ILE A 148 -11.03 -4.23 -27.70
N THR A 149 -10.36 -4.43 -26.55
CA THR A 149 -9.31 -5.45 -26.34
C THR A 149 -9.33 -5.98 -24.90
N ALA A 150 -9.16 -7.29 -24.73
CA ALA A 150 -9.24 -7.91 -23.40
C ALA A 150 -8.02 -7.63 -22.50
N SER A 151 -6.86 -7.27 -23.06
CA SER A 151 -5.59 -7.24 -22.33
C SER A 151 -5.48 -6.11 -21.30
N MET A 152 -5.79 -4.87 -21.69
CA MET A 152 -5.68 -3.70 -20.80
C MET A 152 -6.82 -3.63 -19.78
N GLY A 153 -7.98 -4.22 -20.11
CA GLY A 153 -9.15 -4.27 -19.23
C GLY A 153 -8.83 -4.90 -17.87
N ILE A 154 -8.06 -5.99 -17.85
CA ILE A 154 -7.70 -6.71 -16.60
C ILE A 154 -6.88 -5.81 -15.67
N LEU A 155 -5.89 -5.08 -16.20
CA LEU A 155 -5.09 -4.15 -15.40
C LEU A 155 -5.95 -3.05 -14.77
N LEU A 156 -6.90 -2.50 -15.53
CA LEU A 156 -7.83 -1.49 -15.04
C LEU A 156 -8.76 -2.03 -13.94
N VAL A 157 -9.25 -3.26 -14.08
CA VAL A 157 -10.05 -3.93 -13.04
C VAL A 157 -9.23 -4.09 -11.76
N VAL A 158 -8.00 -4.61 -11.85
CA VAL A 158 -7.14 -4.79 -10.66
C VAL A 158 -6.84 -3.45 -9.99
N ALA A 159 -6.56 -2.40 -10.77
CA ALA A 159 -6.36 -1.05 -10.24
C ALA A 159 -7.64 -0.48 -9.58
N ALA A 160 -8.82 -0.74 -10.15
CA ALA A 160 -10.10 -0.34 -9.56
C ALA A 160 -10.35 -1.04 -8.21
N ILE A 161 -10.09 -2.35 -8.14
CA ILE A 161 -10.19 -3.15 -6.90
C ILE A 161 -9.20 -2.64 -5.85
N ALA A 162 -7.94 -2.40 -6.24
CA ALA A 162 -6.92 -1.85 -5.35
C ALA A 162 -7.31 -0.47 -4.81
N SER A 163 -7.90 0.39 -5.66
CA SER A 163 -8.42 1.69 -5.23
C SER A 163 -9.60 1.54 -4.26
N ALA A 164 -10.52 0.60 -4.53
CA ALA A 164 -11.68 0.35 -3.68
C ALA A 164 -11.27 -0.15 -2.30
N PHE A 165 -10.33 -1.10 -2.26
CA PHE A 165 -9.73 -1.62 -1.04
C PHE A 165 -9.12 -0.50 -0.20
N ASN A 166 -8.36 0.41 -0.82
CA ASN A 166 -7.79 1.56 -0.12
C ASN A 166 -8.88 2.52 0.39
N GLY A 167 -9.93 2.77 -0.40
CA GLY A 167 -11.08 3.58 0.02
C GLY A 167 -11.77 3.02 1.27
N ILE A 168 -12.10 1.73 1.24
CA ILE A 168 -12.73 1.02 2.36
C ILE A 168 -11.84 1.06 3.60
N ARG A 169 -10.55 0.72 3.47
CA ARG A 169 -9.61 0.69 4.61
C ARG A 169 -9.42 2.07 5.25
N LEU A 170 -9.42 3.12 4.44
CA LEU A 170 -9.21 4.49 4.91
C LEU A 170 -10.50 5.16 5.36
N THR A 171 -11.64 4.46 5.24
CA THR A 171 -12.92 5.01 5.61
C THR A 171 -12.92 5.42 7.07
N ASN A 172 -13.24 6.70 7.29
CA ASN A 172 -13.35 7.25 8.63
C ASN A 172 -12.06 7.11 9.47
N ARG A 173 -10.92 6.94 8.82
CA ARG A 173 -9.66 6.74 9.53
C ARG A 173 -8.98 8.08 9.82
N PRO A 174 -8.56 8.34 11.08
CA PRO A 174 -7.86 9.57 11.41
C PRO A 174 -6.47 9.57 10.78
N VAL A 175 -6.13 10.65 10.09
CA VAL A 175 -4.78 10.96 9.61
C VAL A 175 -3.97 11.56 10.75
N LEU A 176 -4.58 12.51 11.44
CA LEU A 176 -4.04 13.23 12.58
C LEU A 176 -5.17 13.47 13.59
N GLY A 177 -4.84 13.51 14.88
CA GLY A 177 -5.76 13.94 15.91
C GLY A 177 -5.11 13.98 17.28
N ILE A 178 -5.75 14.62 18.24
CA ILE A 178 -5.27 14.70 19.62
C ILE A 178 -6.14 13.82 20.52
N TYR A 179 -5.50 12.96 21.30
CA TYR A 179 -6.10 12.10 22.30
C TYR A 179 -5.42 12.36 23.65
N GLY A 180 -6.01 13.18 24.50
CA GLY A 180 -5.36 13.68 25.72
C GLY A 180 -4.03 14.40 25.38
N ASP A 181 -2.93 13.93 25.95
CA ASP A 181 -1.56 14.43 25.69
C ASP A 181 -0.81 13.64 24.61
N GLN A 182 -1.55 12.88 23.79
CA GLN A 182 -0.98 12.08 22.72
C GLN A 182 -1.45 12.56 21.35
N LEU A 183 -0.50 12.58 20.41
CA LEU A 183 -0.77 12.69 18.99
C LEU A 183 -1.16 11.31 18.44
N VAL A 184 -2.33 11.25 17.84
CA VAL A 184 -2.77 10.13 17.01
C VAL A 184 -2.42 10.43 15.56
N ILE A 185 -1.66 9.54 14.93
CA ILE A 185 -1.13 9.75 13.58
C ILE A 185 -1.23 8.47 12.75
N THR A 186 -1.65 8.59 11.48
CA THR A 186 -1.53 7.54 10.47
C THR A 186 -0.45 7.94 9.46
N PRO A 187 0.78 7.39 9.57
CA PRO A 187 1.93 7.91 8.83
C PRO A 187 1.87 7.80 7.30
N SER A 188 1.10 6.86 6.77
CA SER A 188 0.99 6.64 5.33
C SER A 188 -0.32 5.97 4.96
N LEU A 189 -0.58 5.95 3.64
CA LEU A 189 -1.51 5.07 2.93
C LEU A 189 -1.77 3.75 3.65
N PHE A 190 -0.68 3.03 3.85
CA PHE A 190 -0.63 1.61 4.18
C PHE A 190 -0.24 1.35 5.64
N SER A 191 -0.13 2.38 6.47
CA SER A 191 0.26 2.26 7.86
C SER A 191 -0.93 1.91 8.77
N LYS A 192 -0.65 1.41 9.98
CA LYS A 192 -1.63 1.48 11.07
C LYS A 192 -1.76 2.93 11.58
N THR A 193 -2.76 3.17 12.40
CA THR A 193 -2.88 4.40 13.18
C THR A 193 -2.15 4.18 14.50
N TYR A 194 -1.30 5.12 14.89
CA TYR A 194 -0.44 5.03 16.06
C TYR A 194 -0.72 6.19 17.02
N GLN A 195 -0.38 5.97 18.28
CA GLN A 195 -0.39 6.95 19.35
C GLN A 195 1.05 7.26 19.75
N VAL A 196 1.36 8.53 19.89
CA VAL A 196 2.69 9.02 20.30
C VAL A 196 2.50 10.15 21.29
N SER A 197 3.29 10.20 22.35
CA SER A 197 3.28 11.35 23.25
C SER A 197 3.58 12.63 22.48
N SER A 198 2.79 13.70 22.68
CA SER A 198 3.03 14.98 22.02
C SER A 198 4.43 15.54 22.29
N LYS A 199 5.01 15.24 23.46
CA LYS A 199 6.38 15.65 23.84
C LYS A 199 7.47 15.02 22.96
N GLN A 200 7.17 13.87 22.36
CA GLN A 200 8.09 13.11 21.50
C GLN A 200 7.93 13.46 20.02
N VAL A 201 7.10 14.48 19.69
CA VAL A 201 6.78 14.84 18.32
C VAL A 201 7.08 16.32 18.06
N THR A 202 7.86 16.58 17.02
CA THR A 202 8.04 17.93 16.49
C THR A 202 7.35 18.05 15.13
N MET A 203 6.45 19.01 14.99
CA MET A 203 5.79 19.33 13.73
C MET A 203 6.55 20.45 13.00
N LYS A 204 6.75 20.29 11.68
CA LYS A 204 7.33 21.31 10.80
C LYS A 204 6.53 21.36 9.49
N ARG A 205 6.07 22.55 9.08
CA ARG A 205 5.50 22.73 7.74
C ARG A 205 6.63 22.69 6.70
N LYS A 206 6.48 21.86 5.68
CA LYS A 206 7.44 21.72 4.57
C LYS A 206 6.76 22.16 3.27
N GLY A 207 6.91 23.44 2.94
CA GLY A 207 6.24 24.06 1.81
C GLY A 207 4.72 24.18 2.00
N LYS A 208 3.98 24.39 0.90
CA LYS A 208 2.53 24.70 0.97
C LYS A 208 1.62 23.50 1.23
N ASN A 209 2.05 22.27 0.93
CA ASN A 209 1.15 21.11 0.85
C ASN A 209 1.66 19.89 1.64
N THR A 210 2.68 20.03 2.48
CA THR A 210 3.23 18.91 3.26
C THR A 210 3.56 19.33 4.68
N ILE A 211 3.19 18.48 5.64
CA ILE A 211 3.57 18.60 7.04
C ILE A 211 4.51 17.44 7.38
N SER A 212 5.65 17.77 7.97
CA SER A 212 6.63 16.82 8.47
C SER A 212 6.50 16.68 9.99
N PHE A 213 6.34 15.46 10.46
CA PHE A 213 6.38 15.11 11.88
C PHE A 213 7.67 14.34 12.14
N ILE A 214 8.50 14.87 13.03
CA ILE A 214 9.69 14.20 13.53
C ILE A 214 9.28 13.52 14.83
N ILE A 215 9.22 12.20 14.81
CA ILE A 215 8.89 11.36 15.96
C ILE A 215 10.20 10.85 16.54
N GLN A 216 10.47 11.21 17.79
CA GLN A 216 11.66 10.80 18.51
C GLN A 216 11.27 10.20 19.87
N THR A 217 11.33 8.88 19.95
CA THR A 217 11.23 8.10 21.19
C THR A 217 12.62 7.60 21.57
N ASP A 218 12.74 6.92 22.72
CA ASP A 218 14.02 6.36 23.18
C ASP A 218 14.60 5.33 22.20
N SER A 219 13.74 4.67 21.42
CA SER A 219 14.09 3.58 20.53
C SER A 219 13.86 3.89 19.04
N LEU A 220 13.07 4.91 18.71
CA LEU A 220 12.67 5.25 17.35
C LEU A 220 12.97 6.71 17.01
N LYS A 221 13.67 6.93 15.90
CA LYS A 221 13.76 8.25 15.26
C LYS A 221 13.27 8.17 13.83
N GLU A 222 12.07 8.68 13.59
CA GLU A 222 11.41 8.60 12.28
C GLU A 222 10.85 9.94 11.83
N THR A 223 10.89 10.19 10.52
CA THR A 223 10.24 11.34 9.91
C THR A 223 9.06 10.89 9.07
N VAL A 224 7.90 11.44 9.39
CA VAL A 224 6.62 11.18 8.74
C VAL A 224 6.20 12.41 7.96
N ASN A 225 5.98 12.26 6.65
CA ASN A 225 5.55 13.36 5.79
C ASN A 225 4.10 13.10 5.36
N ILE A 226 3.20 14.00 5.73
CA ILE A 226 1.79 13.93 5.38
C ILE A 226 1.48 15.03 4.37
N LYS A 227 0.94 14.64 3.21
CA LYS A 227 0.47 15.59 2.21
C LYS A 227 -0.92 16.09 2.59
N LEU A 228 -1.11 17.41 2.62
CA LEU A 228 -2.39 18.03 2.99
C LEU A 228 -3.52 17.65 2.03
N ASN A 229 -3.20 17.43 0.75
CA ASN A 229 -4.17 16.97 -0.24
C ASN A 229 -4.76 15.57 0.03
N LEU A 230 -4.18 14.78 0.95
CA LEU A 230 -4.71 13.49 1.39
C LEU A 230 -5.68 13.63 2.56
N ILE A 231 -5.75 14.81 3.18
CA ILE A 231 -6.65 15.13 4.28
C ILE A 231 -7.94 15.73 3.68
N LYS A 232 -9.08 15.42 4.28
CA LYS A 232 -10.35 16.04 3.91
C LYS A 232 -10.27 17.54 4.27
N THR A 233 -10.29 18.38 3.23
CA THR A 233 -9.85 19.79 3.24
C THR A 233 -10.76 20.76 3.99
N THR A 234 -11.76 20.32 4.73
CA THR A 234 -12.66 21.24 5.43
C THR A 234 -12.00 21.98 6.60
N ASP A 235 -10.85 21.51 7.10
CA ASP A 235 -10.31 21.97 8.39
C ASP A 235 -8.82 22.35 8.33
N ASP A 236 -8.43 23.37 7.55
CA ASP A 236 -7.15 24.07 7.78
C ASP A 236 -7.07 24.57 9.24
N VAL A 237 -8.23 24.93 9.81
CA VAL A 237 -8.44 25.21 11.24
C VAL A 237 -8.00 24.04 12.12
N GLY A 238 -8.31 22.80 11.72
CA GLY A 238 -7.96 21.60 12.48
C GLY A 238 -6.46 21.31 12.47
N VAL A 239 -5.76 21.60 11.37
CA VAL A 239 -4.29 21.49 11.31
C VAL A 239 -3.64 22.52 12.24
N GLU A 240 -4.10 23.77 12.20
CA GLU A 240 -3.59 24.84 13.07
C GLU A 240 -3.89 24.57 14.55
N GLU A 241 -5.04 23.98 14.86
CA GLU A 241 -5.39 23.62 16.23
C GLU A 241 -4.51 22.48 16.77
N ILE A 242 -4.19 21.47 15.94
CA ILE A 242 -3.22 20.43 16.28
C ILE A 242 -1.83 21.04 16.50
N GLU A 243 -1.39 21.92 15.60
CA GLU A 243 -0.11 22.64 15.72
C GLU A 243 -0.04 23.43 17.04
N LYS A 244 -1.09 24.19 17.37
CA LYS A 244 -1.19 24.94 18.63
C LYS A 244 -1.12 24.03 19.87
N LYS A 245 -1.83 22.89 19.87
CA LYS A 245 -1.80 21.94 21.01
C LYS A 245 -0.42 21.30 21.18
N LEU A 246 0.23 20.89 20.09
CA LEU A 246 1.59 20.34 20.14
C LEU A 246 2.61 21.36 20.65
N THR A 247 2.48 22.63 20.27
CA THR A 247 3.43 23.68 20.68
C THR A 247 3.23 24.10 22.13
N LYS A 248 1.97 24.22 22.61
CA LYS A 248 1.65 24.55 24.01
C LYS A 248 2.11 23.48 25.00
N GLN A 249 2.15 22.21 24.60
CA GLN A 249 2.58 21.10 25.46
C GLN A 249 4.11 20.95 25.54
N GLY A 250 4.87 21.62 24.66
CA GLY A 250 6.33 21.63 24.66
C GLY A 250 6.96 22.81 25.40
N SER A 251 6.16 23.74 25.94
CA SER A 251 6.59 24.96 26.63
C SER A 251 6.38 24.94 28.15
N LEU A 252 6.27 23.75 28.76
CA LEU A 252 6.18 23.49 30.20
C LEU A 252 7.29 22.52 30.60
#